data_AF-A0A7X6VDM7-F1
#
_entry.id   AF-A0A7X6VDM7-F1
#
_cell.length_a   1.000
_cell.length_b   1.000
_cell.length_c   1.000
_cell.angle_alpha   90.00
_cell.angle_beta   90.00
_cell.angle_gamma   90.00
#
_symmetry.space_group_name_H-M   'P 1'
#
loop_
_entity.id
_entity.type
_entity.pdbx_description
1 polymer ?
#
loop_
_entity_poly.entity_id
_entity_poly.type
_entity_poly.pdbx_seq_one_letter_code
_entity_poly.pdbx_strand_id
1 'polypeptide(L)'
;MEIYLNKQIESVLYVRERLAKGGLKNAILGKVCEKLDKVMTRKMNNEIQEAQTENTAFNKKYQILTDDPHTMFYILTPHFMEYIVSADTAANGQTNFCFTGDRVRVALQNTLDFFEIGNIKSVSDIEGLRAKLRSEMRYIVGILDELLKNEFLFGTEEK
;
A
#
# COMPACT_ATOMS: atom_id res chain seq x y z
N MET A 1 -1.56 -4.49 5.31
CA MET A 1 -1.90 -3.51 6.34
C MET A 1 -3.11 -2.71 5.88
N GLU A 2 -4.00 -2.29 6.79
CA GLU A 2 -5.15 -1.44 6.49
C GLU A 2 -5.09 -0.19 7.38
N ILE A 3 -5.30 0.98 6.79
CA ILE A 3 -5.22 2.29 7.45
C ILE A 3 -6.52 3.02 7.17
N TYR A 4 -7.08 3.70 8.19
CA TYR A 4 -8.28 4.51 8.03
C TYR A 4 -7.95 5.88 7.46
N LEU A 5 -8.81 6.35 6.57
CA LEU A 5 -8.82 7.68 6.03
C LEU A 5 -9.79 8.54 6.85
N ASN A 6 -9.54 9.84 6.89
CA ASN A 6 -10.47 10.80 7.48
C ASN A 6 -11.60 11.23 6.52
N LYS A 7 -11.64 10.64 5.32
CA LYS A 7 -12.59 10.94 4.25
C LYS A 7 -13.15 9.66 3.66
N GLN A 8 -14.38 9.74 3.16
CA GLN A 8 -14.99 8.70 2.35
C GLN A 8 -14.59 8.89 0.89
N ILE A 9 -13.92 7.90 0.30
CA ILE A 9 -13.62 7.83 -1.13
C ILE A 9 -14.72 7.02 -1.81
N GLU A 10 -15.46 7.66 -2.70
CA GLU A 10 -16.56 7.04 -3.47
C GLU A 10 -16.08 6.35 -4.75
N SER A 11 -14.77 6.37 -5.02
CA SER A 11 -14.11 5.69 -6.13
C SER A 11 -13.21 4.55 -5.63
N VAL A 12 -12.68 3.77 -6.56
CA VAL A 12 -11.60 2.82 -6.30
C VAL A 12 -10.34 3.31 -6.98
N LEU A 13 -9.27 3.47 -6.20
CA LEU A 13 -7.95 3.83 -6.73
C LEU A 13 -6.92 2.78 -6.33
N TYR A 14 -6.25 2.22 -7.33
CA TYR A 14 -5.09 1.37 -7.17
C TYR A 14 -3.82 2.08 -7.60
N VAL A 15 -2.79 1.99 -6.76
CA VAL A 15 -1.42 2.38 -7.10
C VAL A 15 -0.56 1.16 -6.86
N ARG A 16 -0.08 0.55 -7.94
CA ARG A 16 0.74 -0.67 -7.86
C ARG A 16 2.05 -0.48 -8.60
N GLU A 17 3.14 -1.03 -8.08
CA GLU A 17 4.40 -0.93 -8.81
C GLU A 17 4.32 -1.68 -10.15
N ARG A 18 4.88 -1.05 -11.19
CA ARG A 18 5.05 -1.68 -12.47
C ARG A 18 6.11 -2.76 -12.36
N LEU A 19 5.80 -3.92 -12.93
CA LEU A 19 6.74 -5.02 -12.95
C LEU A 19 7.97 -4.65 -13.78
N ALA A 20 9.16 -4.91 -13.25
CA ALA A 20 10.33 -5.10 -14.11
C ALA A 20 10.02 -6.27 -15.08
N LYS A 21 10.24 -6.06 -16.38
CA LYS A 21 9.99 -7.09 -17.41
C LYS A 21 10.72 -8.40 -17.01
N GLY A 22 9.97 -9.45 -16.62
CA GLY A 22 10.51 -10.82 -16.44
C GLY A 22 10.35 -11.51 -15.08
N GLY A 23 9.66 -10.96 -14.08
CA GLY A 23 9.54 -11.58 -12.76
C GLY A 23 8.45 -12.67 -12.61
N LEU A 24 8.82 -13.95 -12.62
CA LEU A 24 7.93 -15.13 -12.49
C LEU A 24 7.20 -15.23 -11.12
N LYS A 25 7.67 -14.53 -10.07
CA LYS A 25 7.10 -14.59 -8.71
C LYS A 25 5.76 -13.84 -8.54
N ASN A 26 5.32 -13.09 -9.56
CA ASN A 26 4.14 -12.20 -9.48
C ASN A 26 2.79 -12.89 -9.77
N ALA A 27 2.79 -14.18 -10.11
CA ALA A 27 1.58 -14.92 -10.45
C ALA A 27 0.62 -15.13 -9.26
N ILE A 28 1.08 -14.96 -8.01
CA ILE A 28 0.26 -15.14 -6.80
C ILE A 28 -0.33 -13.79 -6.34
N LEU A 29 0.48 -12.71 -6.30
CA LEU A 29 0.00 -11.39 -5.91
C LEU A 29 -0.94 -10.78 -6.95
N GLY A 30 -0.66 -11.02 -8.25
CA GLY A 30 -1.60 -10.71 -9.33
C GLY A 30 -2.96 -11.35 -9.09
N LYS A 31 -3.02 -12.59 -8.58
CA LYS A 31 -4.28 -13.28 -8.25
C LYS A 31 -4.99 -12.71 -7.01
N VAL A 32 -4.26 -12.22 -6.00
CA VAL A 32 -4.86 -11.60 -4.81
C VAL A 32 -5.45 -10.24 -5.18
N CYS A 33 -4.70 -9.41 -5.90
CA CYS A 33 -5.19 -8.14 -6.42
C CYS A 33 -6.33 -8.37 -7.42
N GLU A 34 -6.22 -9.30 -8.37
CA GLU A 34 -7.33 -9.64 -9.29
C GLU A 34 -8.59 -10.16 -8.56
N LYS A 35 -8.41 -10.86 -7.44
CA LYS A 35 -9.54 -11.34 -6.63
C LYS A 35 -10.17 -10.19 -5.85
N LEU A 36 -9.38 -9.24 -5.36
CA LEU A 36 -9.87 -7.97 -4.79
C LEU A 36 -10.57 -7.13 -5.86
N ASP A 37 -9.97 -6.99 -7.05
CA ASP A 37 -10.53 -6.32 -8.22
C ASP A 37 -11.90 -6.91 -8.57
N LYS A 38 -12.03 -8.23 -8.70
CA LYS A 38 -13.29 -8.93 -9.04
C LYS A 38 -14.37 -8.83 -7.96
N VAL A 39 -13.99 -8.76 -6.68
CA VAL A 39 -14.96 -8.61 -5.58
C VAL A 39 -15.47 -7.16 -5.51
N MET A 40 -14.60 -6.18 -5.80
CA MET A 40 -14.96 -4.76 -5.70
C MET A 40 -15.61 -4.19 -6.98
N THR A 41 -15.15 -4.57 -8.19
CA THR A 41 -15.82 -4.21 -9.46
C THR A 41 -17.24 -4.75 -9.56
N ARG A 42 -17.55 -5.87 -8.88
CA ARG A 42 -18.93 -6.36 -8.79
C ARG A 42 -19.89 -5.40 -8.06
N LYS A 43 -19.36 -4.46 -7.28
CA LYS A 43 -20.14 -3.55 -6.41
C LYS A 43 -20.31 -2.15 -7.02
N MET A 44 -19.44 -1.73 -7.93
CA MET A 44 -19.43 -0.41 -8.57
C MET A 44 -19.44 -0.63 -10.09
N ASN A 45 -20.55 -0.33 -10.75
CA ASN A 45 -20.79 -0.58 -12.19
C ASN A 45 -19.90 0.25 -13.16
N ASN A 46 -18.74 0.75 -12.72
CA ASN A 46 -17.83 1.57 -13.52
C ASN A 46 -16.61 0.74 -13.96
N GLU A 47 -16.16 0.97 -15.20
CA GLU A 47 -14.97 0.31 -15.73
C GLU A 47 -13.70 0.90 -15.10
N ILE A 48 -12.86 0.05 -14.51
CA ILE A 48 -11.53 0.47 -14.04
C ILE A 48 -10.64 0.69 -15.27
N GLN A 49 -10.06 1.88 -15.36
CA GLN A 49 -9.14 2.27 -16.41
C GLN A 49 -7.77 2.67 -15.87
N GLU A 50 -6.74 2.51 -16.70
CA GLU A 50 -5.42 3.05 -16.40
C GLU A 50 -5.43 4.57 -16.60
N ALA A 51 -4.78 5.26 -15.69
CA ALA A 51 -4.65 6.71 -15.74
C ALA A 51 -3.22 7.14 -15.41
N GLN A 52 -2.91 8.40 -15.64
CA GLN A 52 -1.56 8.96 -15.54
C GLN A 52 -1.62 10.31 -14.84
N THR A 53 -0.62 10.62 -14.02
CA THR A 53 -0.42 11.98 -13.49
C THR A 53 0.55 12.76 -14.38
N GLU A 54 0.79 14.04 -14.07
CA GLU A 54 1.84 14.83 -14.73
C GLU A 54 3.26 14.38 -14.31
N ASN A 55 3.39 13.63 -13.21
CA ASN A 55 4.66 13.12 -12.73
C ASN A 55 5.06 11.85 -13.50
N THR A 56 5.81 12.04 -14.59
CA THR A 56 6.26 10.93 -15.44
C THR A 56 7.15 9.91 -14.71
N ALA A 57 7.91 10.32 -13.69
CA ALA A 57 8.72 9.40 -12.90
C ALA A 57 7.84 8.49 -12.04
N PHE A 58 6.82 9.05 -11.41
CA PHE A 58 5.81 8.30 -10.66
C PHE A 58 5.09 7.30 -11.56
N ASN A 59 4.62 7.73 -12.73
CA ASN A 59 3.95 6.86 -13.71
C ASN A 59 4.83 5.73 -14.28
N LYS A 60 6.16 5.93 -14.31
CA LYS A 60 7.11 4.87 -14.69
C LYS A 60 7.24 3.82 -13.60
N LYS A 61 7.26 4.23 -12.33
CA LYS A 61 7.37 3.33 -11.18
C LYS A 61 6.05 2.63 -10.88
N TYR A 62 4.94 3.35 -10.95
CA TYR A 62 3.61 2.86 -10.58
C TYR A 62 2.64 2.85 -11.77
N GLN A 63 1.80 1.82 -11.81
CA GLN A 63 0.57 1.79 -12.58
C GLN A 63 -0.57 2.28 -11.69
N ILE A 64 -1.34 3.23 -12.22
CA ILE A 64 -2.51 3.79 -11.54
C ILE A 64 -3.75 3.28 -12.25
N LEU A 65 -4.63 2.61 -11.52
CA LEU A 65 -5.90 2.13 -12.03
C LEU A 65 -7.02 2.75 -11.21
N THR A 66 -8.03 3.31 -11.85
CA THR A 66 -9.16 3.95 -11.17
C THR A 66 -10.42 3.84 -12.01
N ASP A 67 -11.57 3.83 -11.36
CA ASP A 67 -12.87 3.99 -12.00
C ASP A 67 -13.31 5.46 -12.09
N ASP A 68 -12.57 6.37 -11.46
CA ASP A 68 -12.73 7.83 -11.57
C ASP A 68 -11.36 8.53 -11.64
N PRO A 69 -10.93 8.96 -12.85
CA PRO A 69 -9.69 9.71 -13.04
C PRO A 69 -9.68 11.09 -12.36
N HIS A 70 -10.82 11.73 -12.15
CA HIS A 70 -10.89 13.03 -11.50
C HIS A 70 -10.68 12.89 -9.99
N THR A 71 -11.36 11.92 -9.36
CA THR A 71 -11.23 11.68 -7.91
C THR A 71 -9.80 11.31 -7.51
N MET A 72 -9.09 10.60 -8.40
CA MET A 72 -7.68 10.25 -8.21
C MET A 72 -6.79 11.44 -7.83
N PHE A 73 -6.98 12.62 -8.45
CA PHE A 73 -6.11 13.77 -8.21
C PHE A 73 -6.28 14.39 -6.83
N TYR A 74 -7.41 14.16 -6.15
CA TYR A 74 -7.57 14.54 -4.74
C TYR A 74 -6.82 13.62 -3.77
N ILE A 75 -6.53 12.39 -4.21
CA ILE A 75 -5.74 11.43 -3.44
C ILE A 75 -4.26 11.58 -3.79
N LEU A 76 -3.90 11.47 -5.07
CA LEU A 76 -2.54 11.53 -5.59
C LEU A 76 -2.10 12.98 -5.86
N THR A 77 -2.13 13.79 -4.81
CA THR A 77 -1.48 15.10 -4.85
C THR A 77 0.03 14.92 -5.07
N PRO A 78 0.74 15.92 -5.63
CA PRO A 78 2.19 15.86 -5.81
C PRO A 78 2.94 15.45 -4.54
N HIS A 79 2.59 16.04 -3.39
CA HIS A 79 3.21 15.69 -2.10
C HIS A 79 2.89 14.28 -1.65
N PHE A 80 1.66 13.78 -1.87
CA PHE A 80 1.35 12.42 -1.47
C PHE A 80 2.04 11.37 -2.34
N MET A 81 2.24 11.65 -3.63
CA MET A 81 3.06 10.81 -4.49
C MET A 81 4.51 10.71 -3.97
N GLU A 82 5.07 11.80 -3.44
CA GLU A 82 6.39 11.78 -2.78
C GLU A 82 6.38 10.90 -1.52
N TYR A 83 5.36 11.02 -0.68
CA TYR A 83 5.23 10.19 0.54
C TYR A 83 5.05 8.71 0.22
N ILE A 84 4.32 8.36 -0.85
CA ILE A 84 4.23 6.98 -1.36
C ILE A 84 5.61 6.47 -1.76
N VAL A 85 6.42 7.27 -2.47
CA VAL A 85 7.79 6.89 -2.86
C VAL A 85 8.71 6.73 -1.65
N SER A 86 8.60 7.60 -0.65
CA SER A 86 9.37 7.49 0.59
C SER A 86 8.96 6.27 1.42
N ALA A 87 7.66 6.00 1.53
CA ALA A 87 7.12 4.81 2.20
C ALA A 87 7.60 3.52 1.53
N ASP A 88 7.64 3.49 0.20
CA ASP A 88 8.21 2.39 -0.57
C ASP A 88 9.71 2.19 -0.29
N THR A 89 10.47 3.28 -0.23
CA THR A 89 11.88 3.26 0.12
C THR A 89 12.09 2.72 1.54
N ALA A 90 11.27 3.15 2.50
CA ALA A 90 11.28 2.65 3.88
C ALA A 90 10.90 1.16 3.95
N ALA A 91 10.00 0.70 3.07
CA ALA A 91 9.63 -0.70 2.98
C ALA A 91 10.74 -1.58 2.39
N ASN A 92 11.70 -1.03 1.65
CA ASN A 92 12.77 -1.79 0.99
C ASN A 92 12.23 -3.03 0.24
N GLY A 93 11.14 -2.84 -0.48
CA GLY A 93 10.35 -3.87 -1.13
C GLY A 93 9.23 -3.20 -1.91
N GLN A 94 8.37 -4.00 -2.54
CA GLN A 94 7.32 -3.43 -3.37
C GLN A 94 6.11 -3.01 -2.54
N THR A 95 5.66 -1.78 -2.71
CA THR A 95 4.43 -1.26 -2.08
C THR A 95 3.30 -1.13 -3.08
N ASN A 96 2.13 -1.64 -2.70
CA ASN A 96 0.90 -1.49 -3.49
C ASN A 96 -0.23 -0.98 -2.60
N PHE A 97 -1.04 -0.09 -3.14
CA PHE A 97 -2.08 0.64 -2.42
C PHE A 97 -3.43 0.44 -3.11
N CYS A 98 -4.48 0.30 -2.30
CA CYS A 98 -5.86 0.27 -2.72
C CYS A 98 -6.67 1.21 -1.82
N PHE A 99 -7.15 2.30 -2.37
CA PHE A 99 -8.00 3.28 -1.70
C PHE A 99 -9.45 3.02 -2.08
N THR A 100 -10.32 2.89 -1.08
CA THR A 100 -11.75 2.69 -1.29
C THR A 100 -12.51 2.94 0.02
N GLY A 101 -13.64 3.64 -0.05
CA GLY A 101 -14.40 4.02 1.13
C GLY A 101 -13.55 4.82 2.11
N ASP A 102 -13.56 4.42 3.38
CA ASP A 102 -12.83 5.08 4.47
C ASP A 102 -11.44 4.47 4.72
N ARG A 103 -10.90 3.69 3.78
CA ARG A 103 -9.69 2.88 4.01
C ARG A 103 -8.71 2.95 2.86
N VAL A 104 -7.43 2.83 3.22
CA VAL A 104 -6.38 2.38 2.31
C VAL A 104 -5.81 1.04 2.79
N ARG A 105 -5.76 0.08 1.87
CA ARG A 105 -5.05 -1.18 2.07
C ARG A 105 -3.68 -1.10 1.42
N VAL A 106 -2.66 -1.41 2.20
CA VAL A 106 -1.26 -1.44 1.78
C VAL A 106 -0.76 -2.88 1.77
N ALA A 107 -0.36 -3.35 0.61
CA ALA A 107 0.32 -4.63 0.43
C ALA A 107 1.82 -4.39 0.27
N LEU A 108 2.60 -5.03 1.13
CA LEU A 108 4.06 -4.97 1.13
C LEU A 108 4.59 -6.31 0.63
N GLN A 109 5.46 -6.28 -0.38
CA GLN A 109 6.15 -7.46 -0.89
C GLN A 109 7.65 -7.28 -0.68
N ASN A 110 8.18 -7.96 0.31
CA ASN A 110 9.60 -8.01 0.63
C ASN A 110 10.01 -9.48 0.88
N THR A 111 11.26 -9.70 1.26
CA THR A 111 11.79 -11.03 1.59
C THR A 111 11.74 -11.33 3.09
N LEU A 112 10.95 -10.58 3.86
CA LEU A 112 10.92 -10.68 5.31
C LEU A 112 9.77 -11.59 5.77
N ASP A 113 10.10 -12.52 6.66
CA ASP A 113 9.14 -13.44 7.28
C ASP A 113 8.56 -12.84 8.57
N PHE A 114 7.61 -11.92 8.39
CA PHE A 114 6.92 -11.25 9.49
C PHE A 114 6.10 -12.21 10.34
N PHE A 115 6.06 -11.98 11.65
CA PHE A 115 5.26 -12.72 12.62
C PHE A 115 5.54 -14.22 12.72
N GLU A 116 6.62 -14.71 12.10
CA GLU A 116 7.06 -16.09 12.26
C GLU A 116 7.76 -16.29 13.61
N ILE A 117 7.30 -17.29 14.36
CA ILE A 117 7.77 -17.63 15.71
C ILE A 117 9.05 -18.49 15.66
N GLY A 118 9.25 -19.25 14.58
CA GLY A 118 10.35 -20.19 14.45
C GLY A 118 10.31 -21.34 15.47
N ASN A 119 11.43 -22.04 15.64
CA ASN A 119 11.55 -23.14 16.61
C ASN A 119 12.05 -22.62 17.97
N ILE A 120 11.18 -22.58 18.96
CA ILE A 120 11.51 -22.14 20.32
C ILE A 120 11.88 -23.36 21.18
N LYS A 121 13.08 -23.36 21.78
CA LYS A 121 13.58 -24.46 22.63
C LYS A 121 14.10 -23.98 23.98
N SER A 122 14.28 -22.67 24.16
CA SER A 122 14.93 -22.08 25.33
C SER A 122 14.42 -20.66 25.62
N VAL A 123 14.76 -20.14 26.81
CA VAL A 123 14.44 -18.76 27.20
C VAL A 123 15.17 -17.74 26.30
N SER A 124 16.39 -18.03 25.86
CA SER A 124 17.11 -17.16 24.92
C SER A 124 16.39 -17.03 23.57
N ASP A 125 15.72 -18.10 23.11
CA ASP A 125 14.93 -18.03 21.87
C ASP A 125 13.73 -17.08 22.02
N ILE A 126 13.15 -17.01 23.22
CA ILE A 126 12.06 -16.07 23.54
C ILE A 126 12.55 -14.62 23.47
N GLU A 127 13.74 -14.32 24.01
CA GLU A 127 14.31 -12.97 23.91
C GLU A 127 14.62 -12.59 22.46
N GLY A 128 15.15 -13.54 21.67
CA GLY A 128 15.35 -13.37 20.23
C GLY A 128 14.04 -13.05 19.50
N LEU A 129 12.97 -13.77 19.81
CA LEU A 129 11.64 -13.53 19.25
C LEU A 129 11.11 -12.14 19.62
N ARG A 130 11.28 -11.69 20.88
CA ARG A 130 10.89 -10.33 21.30
C ARG A 130 11.65 -9.26 20.52
N ALA A 131 12.95 -9.45 20.32
CA ALA A 131 13.76 -8.52 19.54
C ALA A 131 13.31 -8.47 18.07
N LYS A 132 13.03 -9.63 17.46
CA LYS A 132 12.49 -9.76 16.10
C LYS A 132 11.16 -9.02 15.96
N LEU A 133 10.18 -9.32 16.82
CA LEU A 133 8.87 -8.67 16.80
C LEU A 133 8.98 -7.15 16.97
N ARG A 134 9.87 -6.67 17.86
CA ARG A 134 10.10 -5.22 18.01
C ARG A 134 10.68 -4.60 16.74
N SER A 135 11.56 -5.31 16.03
CA SER A 135 12.11 -4.85 14.76
C SER A 135 11.09 -4.82 13.65
N GLU A 136 10.22 -5.84 13.60
CA GLU A 136 9.11 -5.91 12.66
C GLU A 136 8.11 -4.77 12.90
N MET A 137 7.77 -4.47 14.16
CA MET A 137 6.92 -3.33 14.50
C MET A 137 7.56 -2.02 14.07
N ARG A 138 8.86 -1.81 14.36
CA ARG A 138 9.60 -0.61 13.90
C ARG A 138 9.56 -0.44 12.39
N TYR A 139 9.70 -1.53 11.66
CA TYR A 139 9.60 -1.52 10.20
C TYR A 139 8.20 -1.06 9.74
N ILE A 140 7.13 -1.63 10.30
CA ILE A 140 5.76 -1.26 9.92
C ILE A 140 5.49 0.22 10.24
N VAL A 141 5.86 0.68 11.44
CA VAL A 141 5.62 2.09 11.81
C VAL A 141 6.46 3.07 11.00
N GLY A 142 7.67 2.70 10.56
CA GLY A 142 8.45 3.57 9.67
C GLY A 142 7.80 3.80 8.31
N ILE A 143 7.04 2.84 7.79
CA ILE A 143 6.22 3.02 6.58
C ILE A 143 5.03 3.94 6.89
N LEU A 144 4.40 3.77 8.05
CA LEU A 144 3.31 4.64 8.49
C LEU A 144 3.76 6.08 8.71
N ASP A 145 4.95 6.30 9.26
CA ASP A 145 5.53 7.63 9.48
C ASP A 145 5.65 8.42 8.16
N GLU A 146 5.89 7.75 7.03
CA GLU A 146 5.92 8.39 5.71
C GLU A 146 4.50 8.67 5.19
N LEU A 147 3.58 7.70 5.27
CA LEU A 147 2.23 7.84 4.74
C LEU A 147 1.39 8.87 5.51
N LEU A 148 1.49 8.86 6.84
CA LEU A 148 0.68 9.70 7.74
C LEU A 148 1.09 11.18 7.74
N LYS A 149 2.18 11.55 7.06
CA LYS A 149 2.50 12.97 6.76
C LYS A 149 1.39 13.65 5.94
N ASN A 150 0.56 12.88 5.24
CA ASN A 150 -0.62 13.43 4.58
C ASN A 150 -1.78 13.61 5.57
N GLU A 151 -1.75 14.71 6.33
CA GLU A 151 -2.81 15.06 7.28
C GLU A 151 -4.17 15.30 6.60
N PHE A 152 -4.18 15.69 5.31
CA PHE A 152 -5.42 15.84 4.58
C PHE A 152 -6.17 14.51 4.45
N LEU A 153 -5.48 13.39 4.23
CA LEU A 153 -6.09 12.06 4.10
C LEU A 153 -6.18 11.29 5.43
N PHE A 154 -5.28 11.54 6.38
CA PHE A 154 -5.13 10.72 7.59
C PHE A 154 -5.27 11.49 8.91
N GLY A 155 -5.23 12.82 8.88
CA GLY A 155 -5.33 13.64 10.08
C GLY A 155 -6.71 13.56 10.71
N THR A 156 -6.80 13.69 12.02
CA THR A 156 -8.09 13.87 12.69
C THR A 156 -8.65 15.23 12.33
N GLU A 157 -9.94 15.32 11.99
CA GLU A 157 -10.62 16.61 11.98
C GLU A 157 -10.45 17.22 13.37
N GLU A 158 -9.64 18.28 13.51
CA GLU A 158 -9.71 19.13 14.69
C GLU A 158 -11.14 19.66 14.76
N LYS A 159 -11.89 19.18 15.74
CA LYS A 159 -13.22 19.68 16.08
C LYS A 159 -13.12 20.99 16.85
#